data_AF-A0A5J5HST1-F1
#
_entry.id   AF-A0A5J5HST1-F1
#
_cell.length_a   1.000
_cell.length_b   1.000
_cell.length_c   1.000
_cell.angle_alpha   90.00
_cell.angle_beta   90.00
_cell.angle_gamma   90.00
#
_symmetry.space_group_name_H-M   'P 1'
#
loop_
_entity.id
_entity.type
_entity.pdbx_description
1 polymer ?
#
loop_
_entity_poly.entity_id
_entity_poly.type
_entity_poly.pdbx_seq_one_letter_code
_entity_poly.pdbx_strand_id
1 'polypeptide(L)'
;MDYDVLKTIAIDITYSIFEGEKLAILYITNDSDSLSYIVAVPTIHLVKQIWDGNEESGYDSLLQSEIGINHPAQKEKLVEIIKQAIESFD
;
A
#
# COMPACT_ATOMS: atom_id res chain seq x y z
N MET A 1 -15.41 21.08 16.10
CA MET A 1 -15.28 19.91 15.22
C MET A 1 -13.85 19.94 14.77
N ASP A 2 -13.01 19.15 15.43
CA ASP A 2 -11.70 18.85 14.85
C ASP A 2 -11.99 18.10 13.55
N TYR A 3 -11.41 18.59 12.46
CA TYR A 3 -11.45 17.85 11.21
C TYR A 3 -10.34 16.82 11.31
N ASP A 4 -10.72 15.55 11.27
CA ASP A 4 -9.80 14.44 11.17
C ASP A 4 -8.82 14.70 10.00
N VAL A 5 -7.53 14.83 10.32
CA VAL A 5 -6.52 15.21 9.34
C VAL A 5 -6.10 13.96 8.59
N LEU A 6 -6.57 13.85 7.34
CA LEU A 6 -6.08 12.82 6.42
C LEU A 6 -4.60 13.06 6.12
N LYS A 7 -3.78 12.06 6.40
CA LYS A 7 -2.37 12.01 6.00
C LYS A 7 -2.22 11.08 4.81
N THR A 8 -1.44 11.51 3.82
CA THR A 8 -1.07 10.67 2.67
C THR A 8 0.43 10.71 2.48
N ILE A 9 1.02 9.53 2.33
CA ILE A 9 2.41 9.38 1.87
C ILE A 9 2.42 8.82 0.45
N ALA A 10 3.38 9.28 -0.34
CA ALA A 10 3.63 8.83 -1.70
C ALA A 10 5.04 8.24 -1.79
N ILE A 11 5.14 7.03 -2.34
CA ILE A 11 6.39 6.27 -2.41
C ILE A 11 6.62 5.88 -3.87
N ASP A 12 7.78 6.25 -4.41
CA ASP A 12 8.19 5.76 -5.73
C ASP A 12 8.60 4.29 -5.62
N ILE A 13 7.84 3.42 -6.29
CA ILE A 13 8.09 1.97 -6.33
C ILE A 13 8.53 1.49 -7.72
N THR A 14 8.84 2.42 -8.63
CA THR A 14 9.25 2.15 -10.02
C THR A 14 10.42 1.18 -10.09
N TYR A 15 11.47 1.44 -9.32
CA TYR A 15 12.69 0.63 -9.35
C TYR A 15 12.69 -0.49 -8.31
N SER A 16 11.90 -0.36 -7.24
CA SER A 16 11.83 -1.38 -6.20
C SER A 16 10.94 -2.55 -6.61
N ILE A 17 9.78 -2.29 -7.22
CA ILE A 17 8.81 -3.35 -7.58
C ILE A 17 8.86 -3.67 -9.08
N PHE A 18 8.94 -2.65 -9.93
CA PHE A 18 8.83 -2.82 -11.39
C PHE A 18 10.16 -2.76 -12.13
N GLU A 19 11.29 -2.72 -11.41
CA GLU A 19 12.65 -2.71 -12.00
C GLU A 19 12.86 -1.64 -13.10
N GLY A 20 12.09 -0.55 -13.06
CA GLY A 20 12.14 0.51 -14.07
C GLY A 20 11.30 0.26 -15.33
N GLU A 21 10.63 -0.89 -15.45
CA GLU A 21 9.75 -1.19 -16.59
C GLU A 21 8.52 -0.28 -16.64
N LYS A 22 8.10 0.24 -15.49
CA LYS A 22 6.88 1.04 -15.36
C LYS A 22 6.98 2.06 -14.23
N LEU A 23 6.69 3.32 -14.54
CA LEU A 23 6.54 4.37 -13.53
C LEU A 23 5.36 4.03 -12.60
N ALA A 24 5.65 3.88 -11.31
CA ALA A 24 4.68 3.45 -10.33
C ALA A 24 4.88 4.17 -9.00
N ILE A 25 3.84 4.89 -8.57
CA ILE A 25 3.79 5.55 -7.27
C ILE A 25 2.74 4.82 -6.42
N LEU A 26 3.16 4.41 -5.24
CA LEU A 26 2.31 3.88 -4.18
C LEU A 26 1.83 5.04 -3.31
N TYR A 27 0.53 5.12 -3.10
CA TYR A 27 -0.10 6.04 -2.17
C TYR A 27 -0.65 5.25 -1.00
N ILE A 28 -0.36 5.70 0.21
CA ILE A 28 -0.98 5.19 1.43
C ILE A 28 -1.61 6.39 2.11
N THR A 29 -2.90 6.28 2.41
CA THR A 29 -3.69 7.33 3.07
C THR A 29 -4.31 6.78 4.33
N ASN A 30 -4.23 7.54 5.40
CA ASN A 30 -4.77 7.20 6.70
C ASN A 30 -5.44 8.42 7.31
N ASP A 31 -6.50 8.15 8.06
CA ASP A 31 -7.03 9.08 9.02
C ASP A 31 -6.30 8.85 10.35
N SER A 32 -5.70 9.90 10.91
CA SER A 32 -4.78 9.82 12.06
C SER A 32 -5.34 9.10 13.30
N ASP A 33 -6.65 8.96 13.42
CA ASP A 33 -7.32 8.26 14.52
C ASP A 33 -7.84 6.85 14.13
N SER A 34 -7.51 6.38 12.92
CA SER A 34 -7.94 5.10 12.36
C SER A 34 -6.78 4.12 12.24
N LEU A 35 -7.04 2.85 12.56
CA LEU A 35 -6.14 1.73 12.20
C LEU A 35 -6.30 1.29 10.74
N SER A 36 -7.08 2.00 9.92
CA SER A 36 -7.31 1.63 8.52
C SER A 36 -6.54 2.51 7.55
N TYR A 37 -5.95 1.87 6.54
CA TYR A 37 -5.12 2.49 5.52
C TYR A 37 -5.71 2.21 4.14
N ILE A 38 -5.84 3.24 3.31
CA ILE A 38 -6.14 3.09 1.89
C ILE A 38 -4.82 3.05 1.14
N VAL A 39 -4.56 1.93 0.49
CA VAL A 39 -3.37 1.67 -0.32
C VAL A 39 -3.77 1.70 -1.79
N ALA A 40 -3.10 2.52 -2.59
CA ALA A 40 -3.38 2.66 -4.01
C ALA A 40 -2.10 2.69 -4.86
N VAL A 41 -2.10 1.92 -5.96
CA VAL A 41 -1.11 2.01 -7.02
C VAL A 41 -1.87 2.22 -8.35
N PRO A 42 -2.13 3.47 -8.75
CA PRO A 42 -3.00 3.78 -9.89
C PRO A 42 -2.55 3.14 -11.19
N THR A 43 -1.23 3.08 -11.41
CA THR A 43 -0.63 2.55 -12.64
C THR A 43 -0.96 1.07 -12.87
N ILE A 44 -1.32 0.34 -11.83
CA ILE A 44 -1.70 -1.08 -11.91
C ILE A 44 -3.14 -1.33 -11.45
N HIS A 45 -3.96 -0.29 -11.36
CA HIS A 45 -5.35 -0.32 -10.92
C HIS A 45 -5.58 -0.99 -9.56
N LEU A 46 -4.59 -0.92 -8.67
CA LEU A 46 -4.70 -1.46 -7.33
C LEU A 46 -5.24 -0.38 -6.39
N VAL A 47 -6.36 -0.68 -5.70
CA VAL A 47 -6.88 0.10 -4.56
C VAL A 47 -7.41 -0.88 -3.52
N LYS A 48 -6.89 -0.82 -2.30
CA LYS A 48 -7.26 -1.72 -1.20
C LYS A 48 -7.28 -0.98 0.13
N GLN A 49 -8.19 -1.39 1.01
CA GLN A 49 -8.17 -0.99 2.41
C GLN A 49 -7.47 -2.08 3.23
N ILE A 50 -6.55 -1.68 4.10
CA ILE A 50 -5.79 -2.55 5.01
C ILE A 50 -6.04 -2.08 6.43
N TRP A 51 -6.07 -3.00 7.39
CA TRP A 51 -6.24 -2.69 8.81
C TRP A 51 -4.99 -3.08 9.58
N ASP A 52 -4.45 -2.16 10.37
CA ASP A 52 -3.39 -2.41 11.32
C ASP A 52 -3.86 -3.38 12.40
N GLY A 53 -2.98 -4.28 12.83
CA GLY A 53 -3.30 -5.28 13.86
C GLY A 53 -4.18 -6.44 13.41
N ASN A 54 -4.58 -6.51 12.13
CA ASN A 54 -5.25 -7.67 11.55
C ASN A 54 -4.34 -8.30 10.48
N GLU A 55 -3.20 -8.83 10.94
CA GLU A 55 -1.98 -9.09 10.16
C GLU A 55 -2.13 -10.05 8.97
N GLU A 56 -3.16 -10.89 8.91
CA GLU A 56 -3.31 -11.88 7.84
C GLU A 56 -4.29 -11.41 6.74
N SER A 57 -5.53 -11.05 7.07
CA SER A 57 -6.57 -10.91 6.01
C SER A 57 -6.35 -9.80 4.98
N GLY A 58 -5.80 -8.64 5.39
CA GLY A 58 -5.61 -7.49 4.52
C GLY A 58 -4.47 -7.69 3.51
N TYR A 59 -3.31 -8.09 4.01
CA TYR A 59 -2.12 -8.34 3.21
C TYR A 59 -2.24 -9.62 2.39
N ASP A 60 -2.90 -10.67 2.90
CA ASP A 60 -3.17 -11.88 2.12
C ASP A 60 -4.03 -11.58 0.90
N SER A 61 -5.00 -10.66 1.03
CA SER A 61 -5.82 -10.23 -0.11
C SER A 61 -5.01 -9.49 -1.19
N LEU A 62 -3.91 -8.83 -0.82
CA LEU A 62 -2.96 -8.22 -1.76
C LEU A 62 -2.11 -9.29 -2.45
N LEU A 63 -1.61 -10.27 -1.69
CA LEU A 63 -0.85 -11.39 -2.23
C LEU A 63 -1.69 -12.24 -3.20
N GLN A 64 -2.99 -12.39 -2.93
CA GLN A 64 -3.93 -13.11 -3.79
C GLN A 64 -4.50 -12.27 -4.94
N SER A 65 -4.32 -10.94 -4.93
CA SER A 65 -4.85 -10.06 -5.98
C SER A 65 -4.23 -10.38 -7.34
N GLU A 66 -5.05 -10.69 -8.34
CA GLU A 66 -4.61 -10.78 -9.74
C GLU A 66 -4.40 -9.39 -10.37
N ILE A 67 -4.85 -8.33 -9.69
CA ILE A 67 -4.78 -6.97 -10.19
C ILE A 67 -3.37 -6.43 -9.96
N GLY A 68 -2.60 -6.35 -11.06
CA GLY A 68 -1.56 -5.35 -11.21
C GLY A 68 -0.12 -5.80 -10.95
N ILE A 69 0.10 -6.96 -10.35
CA ILE A 69 1.43 -7.52 -10.10
C ILE A 69 1.42 -9.00 -10.47
N ASN A 70 2.17 -9.35 -11.53
CA ASN A 70 2.13 -10.70 -12.11
C ASN A 70 3.07 -11.71 -11.43
N HIS A 71 3.90 -11.27 -10.49
CA HIS A 71 4.91 -12.11 -9.85
C HIS A 71 4.79 -12.12 -8.33
N PRO A 72 4.80 -13.31 -7.67
CA PRO A 72 4.75 -13.42 -6.21
C PRO A 72 5.80 -12.56 -5.50
N ALA A 73 7.04 -12.55 -5.99
CA ALA A 73 8.13 -11.76 -5.41
C ALA A 73 7.86 -10.24 -5.41
N GLN A 74 7.20 -9.73 -6.45
CA GLN A 74 6.82 -8.31 -6.52
C GLN A 74 5.67 -8.00 -5.54
N LYS A 75 4.76 -8.95 -5.29
CA LYS A 75 3.68 -8.77 -4.33
C LYS A 75 4.20 -8.77 -2.89
N GLU A 76 5.09 -9.70 -2.55
CA GLU A 76 5.75 -9.75 -1.25
C GLU A 76 6.51 -8.46 -0.97
N LYS A 77 7.30 -7.99 -1.94
CA LYS A 77 8.03 -6.74 -1.81
C LYS A 77 7.12 -5.51 -1.69
N LEU A 78 5.97 -5.50 -2.39
CA LEU A 78 4.99 -4.43 -2.21
C LEU A 78 4.42 -4.45 -0.78
N VAL A 79 4.09 -5.63 -0.24
CA VAL A 79 3.61 -5.79 1.14
C VAL A 79 4.64 -5.29 2.14
N GLU A 80 5.92 -5.63 1.97
CA GLU A 80 6.99 -5.13 2.83
C GLU A 80 7.09 -3.59 2.82
N ILE A 81 7.04 -2.97 1.64
CA ILE A 81 7.04 -1.51 1.51
C ILE A 81 5.83 -0.90 2.21
N ILE A 82 4.64 -1.49 2.05
CA ILE A 82 3.42 -1.00 2.72
C ILE A 82 3.57 -1.06 4.24
N LYS A 83 4.10 -2.16 4.79
CA LYS A 83 4.31 -2.32 6.24
C LYS A 83 5.26 -1.25 6.78
N GLN A 84 6.42 -1.08 6.17
CA GLN A 84 7.41 -0.06 6.55
C GLN A 84 6.84 1.37 6.46
N ALA A 85 5.99 1.59 5.46
CA ALA A 85 5.36 2.88 5.24
C ALA A 85 4.27 3.17 6.28
N ILE A 86 3.50 2.17 6.70
CA ILE A 86 2.55 2.27 7.80
C ILE A 86 3.26 2.60 9.12
N GLU A 87 4.40 1.95 9.42
CA GLU A 87 5.23 2.26 10.59
C GLU A 87 5.74 3.72 10.61
N SER A 88 5.71 4.43 9.48
CA SER A 88 6.10 5.85 9.39
C SER A 88 4.96 6.86 9.61
N PHE A 89 3.72 6.39 9.75
CA PHE A 89 2.58 7.26 10.08
C PHE A 89 2.49 7.60 11.58
N ASP A 90 2.99 6.70 12.43
CA ASP A 90 3.12 6.83 13.89
C ASP A 90 4.26 7.80 14.29
#